data_AF-A0A653YND3-F1
#
_entry.id   AF-A0A653YND3-F1
#
_cell.length_a   1.000
_cell.length_b   1.000
_cell.length_c   1.000
_cell.angle_alpha   90.00
_cell.angle_beta   90.00
_cell.angle_gamma   90.00
#
_symmetry.space_group_name_H-M   'P 1'
#
loop_
_entity.id
_entity.type
_entity.pdbx_description
1 polymer ?
#
loop_
_entity_poly.entity_id
_entity_poly.type
_entity_poly.pdbx_seq_one_letter_code
_entity_poly.pdbx_strand_id
1 'polypeptide(L)'
;MSVRNTGEIWLEANECAARIGLSKRALRLYEEHGLIRPRRTQKGWRLYGADEIARLHEILALKRLGFSLKRITALLQGKAVDLAGVLGIQHDLLTDQRERAEQGLTLVRAAQAKLATGTSLTANELIRLAKEANMTETSTDTVAWRRYEQARPRTEVKIDPRRFERCTGFYRHPAGLIMAVTQEGERFFLQLTGQPKVELFAESESNFFLKVVPAQLTFAAIGNDSAEALTLHQGGHDTVATRIDEAEARHQSKKLGERVRNRVPHPRSEETLREVLEQQQRGTMPFELLSDELAEIVREQQPIVSAELESKGSLQSLGFRRVGEDGVDIYEAQFARGSLQCGIGFGGDGRVHTLWMLPA
;
A
#
# COMPACT_ATOMS: atom_id res chain seq x y z
N MET A 1 43.84 -8.67 19.51
CA MET A 1 45.12 -7.95 19.29
C MET A 1 44.83 -6.77 18.37
N SER A 2 44.78 -5.57 18.93
CA SER A 2 44.53 -4.31 18.22
C SER A 2 45.88 -3.82 17.67
N VAL A 3 46.04 -3.77 16.36
CA VAL A 3 47.21 -3.17 15.73
C VAL A 3 46.95 -1.67 15.65
N ARG A 4 47.62 -0.91 16.52
CA ARG A 4 47.70 0.55 16.46
C ARG A 4 48.86 0.95 15.55
N ASN A 5 48.59 1.63 14.44
CA ASN A 5 49.51 2.61 13.87
C ASN A 5 48.74 3.61 12.98
N THR A 6 48.97 4.92 13.19
CA THR A 6 48.22 6.10 12.70
C THR A 6 46.77 6.21 13.19
N GLY A 7 46.36 7.40 13.63
CA GLY A 7 45.13 7.68 14.40
C GLY A 7 43.77 7.45 13.73
N GLU A 8 43.67 6.52 12.78
CA GLU A 8 42.42 6.07 12.17
C GLU A 8 41.94 4.79 12.87
N ILE A 9 40.80 4.88 13.55
CA ILE A 9 40.14 3.72 14.15
C ILE A 9 39.45 2.94 13.03
N TRP A 10 40.01 1.79 12.68
CA TRP A 10 39.44 0.85 11.71
C TRP A 10 38.58 -0.18 12.43
N LEU A 11 37.31 -0.31 12.03
CA LEU A 11 36.35 -1.23 12.62
C LEU A 11 36.17 -2.46 11.72
N GLU A 12 36.07 -3.65 12.32
CA GLU A 12 35.64 -4.83 11.58
C GLU A 12 34.12 -4.80 11.33
N ALA A 13 33.64 -5.59 10.37
CA ALA A 13 32.22 -5.58 9.96
C ALA A 13 31.22 -5.75 11.10
N ASN A 14 31.55 -6.56 12.12
CA ASN A 14 30.65 -6.77 13.27
C ASN A 14 30.58 -5.53 14.17
N GLU A 15 31.73 -4.91 14.44
CA GLU A 15 31.84 -3.73 15.29
C GLU A 15 31.27 -2.49 14.59
N CYS A 16 31.55 -2.32 13.30
CA CYS A 16 30.97 -1.28 12.46
C CYS A 16 29.45 -1.39 12.41
N ALA A 17 28.91 -2.59 12.17
CA ALA A 17 27.47 -2.84 12.15
C ALA A 17 26.81 -2.47 13.49
N ALA A 18 27.38 -2.91 14.62
CA ALA A 18 26.86 -2.60 15.94
C ALA A 18 26.89 -1.09 16.25
N ARG A 19 27.98 -0.41 15.91
CA ARG A 19 28.17 1.02 16.20
C ARG A 19 27.25 1.93 15.40
N ILE A 20 26.91 1.53 14.19
CA ILE A 20 26.08 2.31 13.26
C ILE A 20 24.60 1.90 13.33
N GLY A 21 24.27 0.83 14.08
CA GLY A 21 22.90 0.30 14.16
C GLY A 21 22.45 -0.40 12.87
N LEU A 22 23.40 -1.00 12.15
CA LEU A 22 23.17 -1.73 10.91
C LEU A 22 23.39 -3.22 11.09
N SER A 23 22.89 -4.02 10.15
CA SER A 23 23.25 -5.44 10.07
C SER A 23 24.50 -5.64 9.22
N LYS A 24 25.26 -6.72 9.47
CA LYS A 24 26.37 -7.13 8.58
C LYS A 24 25.91 -7.37 7.13
N ARG A 25 24.63 -7.73 6.94
CA ARG A 25 24.01 -7.87 5.61
C ARG A 25 23.84 -6.51 4.93
N ALA A 26 23.46 -5.47 5.67
CA ALA A 26 23.35 -4.11 5.13
C ALA A 26 24.70 -3.57 4.66
N LEU A 27 25.78 -3.82 5.42
CA LEU A 27 27.13 -3.43 5.01
C LEU A 27 27.56 -4.11 3.69
N ARG A 28 27.28 -5.41 3.53
CA ARG A 28 27.54 -6.12 2.27
C ARG A 28 26.71 -5.57 1.11
N LEU A 29 25.43 -5.32 1.35
CA LEU A 29 24.53 -4.75 0.34
C LEU A 29 25.03 -3.38 -0.15
N TYR A 30 25.52 -2.53 0.75
CA TYR A 30 26.04 -1.22 0.38
C TYR A 30 27.37 -1.31 -0.37
N GLU A 31 28.24 -2.27 -0.02
CA GLU A 31 29.45 -2.56 -0.81
C GLU A 31 29.10 -3.07 -2.21
N GLU A 32 28.14 -3.98 -2.34
CA GLU A 32 27.65 -4.51 -3.63
C GLU A 32 27.09 -3.42 -4.55
N HIS A 33 26.43 -2.42 -3.97
CA HIS A 33 25.91 -1.25 -4.70
C HIS A 33 26.98 -0.17 -4.93
N GLY A 34 28.23 -0.43 -4.54
CA GLY A 34 29.35 0.50 -4.69
C GLY A 34 29.26 1.76 -3.84
N LEU A 35 28.39 1.78 -2.84
CA LEU A 35 28.16 2.92 -1.95
C LEU A 35 29.27 3.09 -0.92
N ILE A 36 29.91 1.99 -0.52
CA ILE A 36 31.07 1.95 0.38
C ILE A 36 32.13 1.01 -0.21
N ARG A 37 33.41 1.25 0.11
CA ARG A 37 34.52 0.43 -0.38
C ARG A 37 35.49 0.13 0.76
N PRO A 38 35.11 -0.77 1.70
CA PRO A 38 35.93 -1.05 2.87
C PRO A 38 37.28 -1.63 2.48
N ARG A 39 38.33 -1.26 3.22
CA ARG A 39 39.66 -1.87 3.10
C ARG A 39 39.60 -3.34 3.53
N ARG A 40 40.60 -4.12 3.14
CA ARG A 40 40.71 -5.52 3.53
C ARG A 40 42.02 -5.79 4.26
N THR A 41 41.97 -6.62 5.31
CA THR A 41 43.17 -7.18 5.93
C THR A 41 43.87 -8.15 4.96
N GLN A 42 45.11 -8.54 5.25
CA GLN A 42 45.79 -9.62 4.52
C GLN A 42 45.01 -10.95 4.54
N LYS A 43 44.18 -11.18 5.56
CA LYS A 43 43.29 -12.35 5.66
C LYS A 43 41.93 -12.15 4.96
N GLY A 44 41.74 -11.03 4.26
CA GLY A 44 40.54 -10.73 3.48
C GLY A 44 39.35 -10.16 4.27
N TRP A 45 39.52 -9.79 5.54
CA TRP A 45 38.45 -9.23 6.38
C TRP A 45 38.21 -7.75 6.09
N ARG A 46 36.95 -7.32 6.07
CA ARG A 46 36.56 -5.92 5.81
C ARG A 46 36.86 -5.03 7.00
N LEU A 47 37.53 -3.92 6.73
CA LEU A 47 37.86 -2.85 7.65
C LEU A 47 37.19 -1.55 7.18
N TYR A 48 36.50 -0.88 8.09
CA TYR A 48 35.77 0.36 7.86
C TYR A 48 36.45 1.48 8.62
N GLY A 49 36.94 2.48 7.91
CA GLY A 49 37.59 3.65 8.48
C GLY A 49 36.62 4.82 8.63
N ALA A 50 37.15 6.00 8.95
CA ALA A 50 36.36 7.21 9.13
C ALA A 50 35.54 7.55 7.87
N ASP A 51 36.10 7.37 6.68
CA ASP A 51 35.43 7.67 5.41
C ASP A 51 34.24 6.74 5.13
N GLU A 52 34.39 5.43 5.34
CA GLU A 52 33.27 4.50 5.21
C GLU A 52 32.19 4.79 6.25
N ILE A 53 32.58 5.14 7.48
CA ILE A 53 31.63 5.49 8.54
C ILE A 53 30.86 6.76 8.19
N ALA A 54 31.53 7.80 7.71
CA ALA A 54 30.88 9.03 7.26
C ALA A 54 29.89 8.74 6.12
N ARG A 55 30.30 7.93 5.15
CA ARG A 55 29.46 7.49 4.03
C ARG A 55 28.26 6.66 4.49
N LEU A 56 28.43 5.80 5.49
CA LEU A 56 27.32 5.03 6.08
C LEU A 56 26.30 5.92 6.79
N HIS A 57 26.75 6.95 7.51
CA HIS A 57 25.85 7.93 8.13
C HIS A 57 25.08 8.74 7.08
N GLU A 58 25.73 9.11 5.98
CA GLU A 58 25.09 9.81 4.86
C GLU A 58 24.01 8.95 4.19
N ILE A 59 24.31 7.67 3.92
CA ILE A 59 23.34 6.70 3.40
C ILE A 59 22.15 6.56 4.36
N LEU A 60 22.40 6.50 5.66
CA LEU A 60 21.35 6.42 6.69
C LEU A 60 20.50 7.69 6.74
N ALA A 61 21.10 8.87 6.65
CA ALA A 61 20.38 10.14 6.61
C ALA A 61 19.47 10.20 5.39
N LEU A 62 19.99 9.88 4.20
CA LEU A 62 19.19 9.83 2.97
C LEU A 62 18.11 8.74 3.03
N LYS A 63 18.38 7.61 3.68
CA LYS A 63 17.36 6.59 3.94
C LYS A 63 16.23 7.07 4.84
N ARG A 64 16.55 7.85 5.88
CA ARG A 64 15.56 8.47 6.77
C ARG A 64 14.76 9.57 6.08
N LEU A 65 15.36 10.24 5.09
CA LEU A 65 14.70 11.18 4.19
C LEU A 65 13.90 10.49 3.06
N GLY A 66 13.69 9.17 3.14
CA GLY A 66 12.82 8.43 2.21
C GLY A 66 13.46 7.99 0.89
N PHE A 67 14.77 8.19 0.69
CA PHE A 67 15.40 7.83 -0.58
C PHE A 67 15.57 6.31 -0.75
N SER A 68 15.23 5.80 -1.95
CA SER A 68 15.52 4.41 -2.33
C SER A 68 17.02 4.18 -2.49
N LEU A 69 17.49 2.93 -2.30
CA LEU A 69 18.93 2.64 -2.38
C LEU A 69 19.51 2.95 -3.77
N LYS A 70 18.73 2.72 -4.83
CA LYS A 70 19.08 3.09 -6.21
C LYS A 70 19.26 4.61 -6.37
N ARG A 71 18.39 5.42 -5.75
CA ARG A 71 18.46 6.88 -5.82
C ARG A 71 19.60 7.45 -4.99
N ILE A 72 19.84 6.88 -3.80
CA ILE A 72 21.03 7.17 -2.97
C ILE A 72 22.30 6.88 -3.77
N THR A 73 22.34 5.75 -4.47
CA THR A 73 23.49 5.39 -5.33
C THR A 73 23.72 6.41 -6.42
N ALA A 74 22.67 6.85 -7.13
CA ALA A 74 22.81 7.88 -8.16
C ALA A 74 23.30 9.23 -7.58
N LEU A 75 22.73 9.66 -6.45
CA LEU A 75 23.05 10.93 -5.79
C LEU A 75 24.49 10.95 -5.28
N LEU A 76 24.93 9.89 -4.60
CA LEU A 76 26.29 9.76 -4.07
C LEU A 76 27.34 9.45 -5.14
N GLN A 77 26.92 9.16 -6.38
CA GLN A 77 27.78 9.03 -7.56
C GLN A 77 27.86 10.34 -8.37
N GLY A 78 27.33 11.45 -7.86
CA GLY A 78 27.39 12.75 -8.52
C GLY A 78 26.51 12.88 -9.76
N LYS A 79 25.56 11.95 -9.98
CA LYS A 79 24.50 12.17 -10.97
C LYS A 79 23.56 13.19 -10.36
N ALA A 80 23.32 14.29 -11.06
CA ALA A 80 22.40 15.36 -10.64
C ALA A 80 20.98 14.80 -10.48
N VAL A 81 20.71 14.23 -9.31
CA VAL A 81 19.37 13.98 -8.80
C VAL A 81 18.95 15.27 -8.14
N ASP A 82 17.73 15.74 -8.44
CA ASP A 82 17.17 16.94 -7.84
C ASP A 82 16.89 16.75 -6.34
N LEU A 83 17.96 16.83 -5.54
CA LEU A 83 17.92 16.78 -4.08
C LEU A 83 17.15 17.98 -3.53
N ALA A 84 17.24 19.14 -4.20
CA ALA A 84 16.51 20.34 -3.83
C ALA A 84 15.00 20.12 -3.95
N GLY A 85 14.52 19.53 -5.04
CA GLY A 85 13.11 19.19 -5.21
C GLY A 85 12.59 18.17 -4.20
N VAL A 86 13.37 17.15 -3.83
CA VAL A 86 12.96 16.17 -2.80
C VAL A 86 12.94 16.80 -1.40
N LEU A 87 13.91 17.65 -1.08
CA LEU A 87 13.91 18.39 0.19
C LEU A 87 12.78 19.42 0.25
N GLY A 88 12.38 20.02 -0.89
CA GLY A 88 11.20 20.86 -1.00
C GLY A 88 9.92 20.08 -0.68
N ILE A 89 9.72 18.90 -1.29
CA ILE A 89 8.56 18.03 -1.00
C ILE A 89 8.52 17.63 0.49
N GLN A 90 9.67 17.29 1.08
CA GLN A 90 9.76 16.94 2.51
C GLN A 90 9.46 18.14 3.42
N HIS A 91 9.94 19.34 3.06
CA HIS A 91 9.62 20.57 3.78
C HIS A 91 8.11 20.84 3.77
N ASP A 92 7.48 20.72 2.61
CA ASP A 92 6.04 20.98 2.47
C ASP A 92 5.22 19.95 3.27
N LEU A 93 5.60 18.66 3.21
CA LEU A 93 4.96 17.60 4.00
C LEU A 93 5.08 17.85 5.52
N LEU A 94 6.26 18.26 5.99
CA LEU A 94 6.47 18.58 7.41
C LEU A 94 5.68 19.84 7.82
N THR A 95 5.51 20.78 6.90
CA THR A 95 4.73 22.00 7.13
C THR A 95 3.25 21.66 7.27
N ASP A 96 2.71 20.81 6.39
CA ASP A 96 1.35 20.27 6.48
C ASP A 96 1.11 19.48 7.77
N GLN A 97 2.08 18.64 8.17
CA GLN A 97 2.01 17.91 9.44
C GLN A 97 1.97 18.86 10.64
N ARG A 98 2.80 19.92 10.63
CA ARG A 98 2.81 20.95 11.68
C ARG A 98 1.45 21.65 11.78
N GLU A 99 0.88 22.07 10.66
CA GLU A 99 -0.41 22.76 10.63
C GLU A 99 -1.55 21.87 11.14
N ARG A 100 -1.57 20.60 10.74
CA ARG A 100 -2.55 19.62 11.24
C ARG A 100 -2.40 19.39 12.73
N ALA A 101 -1.18 19.26 13.23
CA ALA A 101 -0.92 19.10 14.66
C ALA A 101 -1.37 20.33 15.46
N GLU A 102 -1.14 21.54 14.94
CA GLU A 102 -1.60 22.80 15.55
C GLU A 102 -3.14 22.89 15.59
N GLN A 103 -3.82 22.43 14.54
CA GLN A 103 -5.29 22.35 14.48
C GLN A 103 -5.84 21.34 15.49
N GLY A 104 -5.28 20.13 15.55
CA GLY A 104 -5.64 19.11 16.54
C GLY A 104 -5.45 19.60 17.97
N LEU A 105 -4.32 20.26 18.27
CA LEU A 105 -4.07 20.88 19.58
C LEU A 105 -5.12 21.94 19.93
N THR A 106 -5.56 22.73 18.96
CA THR A 106 -6.60 23.74 19.15
C THR A 106 -7.94 23.11 19.51
N LEU A 107 -8.34 22.03 18.83
CA LEU A 107 -9.57 21.30 19.15
C LEU A 107 -9.51 20.63 20.52
N VAL A 108 -8.39 19.98 20.86
CA VAL A 108 -8.20 19.36 22.17
C VAL A 108 -8.34 20.39 23.29
N ARG A 109 -7.74 21.59 23.13
CA ARG A 109 -7.87 22.67 24.10
C ARG A 109 -9.32 23.17 24.23
N ALA A 110 -10.03 23.32 23.12
CA ALA A 110 -11.43 23.73 23.13
C ALA A 110 -12.32 22.69 23.83
N ALA A 111 -12.07 21.40 23.58
CA ALA A 111 -12.77 20.30 24.22
C ALA A 111 -12.51 20.25 25.73
N GLN A 112 -11.26 20.42 26.15
CA GLN A 112 -10.86 20.50 27.56
C GLN A 112 -11.55 21.67 28.28
N ALA A 113 -11.61 22.86 27.64
CA ALA A 113 -12.29 24.02 28.22
C ALA A 113 -13.80 23.78 28.40
N LYS A 114 -14.45 23.14 27.43
CA LYS A 114 -15.89 22.80 27.47
C LYS A 114 -16.21 21.77 28.56
N LEU A 115 -15.35 20.77 28.73
CA LEU A 115 -15.47 19.80 29.82
C LEU A 115 -15.25 20.46 31.20
N ALA A 116 -14.33 21.43 31.30
CA ALA A 116 -14.08 22.16 32.54
C ALA A 116 -15.29 23.01 32.99
N THR A 117 -16.15 23.45 32.06
CA THR A 117 -17.41 24.14 32.37
C THR A 117 -18.58 23.19 32.62
N GLY A 118 -18.33 21.89 32.79
CA GLY A 118 -19.36 20.88 33.06
C GLY A 118 -20.24 20.53 31.85
N THR A 119 -19.85 20.95 30.65
CA THR A 119 -20.59 20.68 29.42
C THR A 119 -20.06 19.41 28.76
N SER A 120 -20.97 18.48 28.42
CA SER A 120 -20.58 17.24 27.74
C SER A 120 -20.20 17.48 26.28
N LEU A 121 -19.29 16.65 25.75
CA LEU A 121 -18.96 16.62 24.33
C LEU A 121 -20.02 15.80 23.57
N THR A 122 -20.39 16.27 22.39
CA THR A 122 -21.29 15.53 21.49
C THR A 122 -20.54 14.42 20.77
N ALA A 123 -21.27 13.42 20.25
CA ALA A 123 -20.68 12.33 19.47
C ALA A 123 -19.91 12.84 18.23
N ASN A 124 -20.42 13.88 17.54
CA ASN A 124 -19.74 14.47 16.39
C ASN A 124 -18.45 15.21 16.79
N GLU A 125 -18.42 15.86 17.96
CA GLU A 125 -17.21 16.49 18.48
C GLU A 125 -16.17 15.43 18.87
N LEU A 126 -16.61 14.30 19.45
CA LEU A 126 -15.73 13.16 19.75
C LEU A 126 -15.20 12.49 18.49
N ILE A 127 -16.01 12.32 17.45
CA ILE A 127 -15.58 11.79 16.14
C ILE A 127 -14.58 12.75 15.48
N ARG A 128 -14.84 14.07 15.54
CA ARG A 128 -13.93 15.08 15.00
C ARG A 128 -12.62 15.15 15.77
N LEU A 129 -12.67 15.09 17.10
CA LEU A 129 -11.47 14.96 17.96
C LEU A 129 -10.72 13.67 17.66
N ALA A 130 -11.40 12.54 17.53
CA ALA A 130 -10.76 11.28 17.18
C ALA A 130 -10.09 11.34 15.80
N LYS A 131 -10.69 12.04 14.83
CA LYS A 131 -10.16 12.21 13.48
C LYS A 131 -8.98 13.19 13.41
N GLU A 132 -9.03 14.30 14.16
CA GLU A 132 -8.02 15.36 14.12
C GLU A 132 -6.92 15.20 15.21
N ALA A 133 -7.17 14.41 16.26
CA ALA A 133 -6.23 14.16 17.36
C ALA A 133 -5.63 12.73 17.39
N ASN A 134 -6.04 11.81 16.50
CA ASN A 134 -5.34 10.53 16.37
C ASN A 134 -3.96 10.73 15.75
N MET A 135 -2.99 10.53 16.63
CA MET A 135 -1.55 10.60 16.47
C MET A 135 -0.92 9.36 15.79
N THR A 136 -1.65 8.63 14.97
CA THR A 136 -1.10 7.54 14.14
C THR A 136 -1.96 7.36 12.91
N GLU A 137 -1.75 8.17 11.87
CA GLU A 137 -2.01 7.75 10.49
C GLU A 137 -1.35 8.75 9.52
N THR A 138 -0.28 8.32 8.85
CA THR A 138 -0.34 7.68 7.52
C THR A 138 -0.69 8.74 6.48
N SER A 139 0.34 9.41 5.96
CA SER A 139 0.21 10.40 4.89
C SER A 139 1.33 10.11 3.90
N THR A 140 1.02 9.32 2.86
CA THR A 140 1.87 8.99 1.69
C THR A 140 3.16 8.19 1.97
N ASP A 141 3.96 8.56 2.98
CA ASP A 141 5.21 7.90 3.35
C ASP A 141 5.00 6.50 3.95
N THR A 142 3.90 6.27 4.68
CA THR A 142 3.56 4.93 5.18
C THR A 142 3.13 4.00 4.07
N VAL A 143 2.34 4.47 3.08
CA VAL A 143 1.94 3.67 1.92
C VAL A 143 3.15 3.38 1.03
N ALA A 144 4.03 4.37 0.80
CA ALA A 144 5.29 4.16 0.10
C ALA A 144 6.23 3.20 0.84
N TRP A 145 6.31 3.30 2.18
CA TRP A 145 7.06 2.37 3.02
C TRP A 145 6.47 0.96 3.02
N ARG A 146 5.15 0.81 3.13
CA ARG A 146 4.44 -0.47 3.00
C ARG A 146 4.66 -1.06 1.61
N ARG A 147 4.51 -0.29 0.53
CA ARG A 147 4.86 -0.72 -0.85
C ARG A 147 6.30 -1.24 -0.92
N TYR A 148 7.23 -0.55 -0.28
CA TYR A 148 8.63 -0.99 -0.21
C TYR A 148 8.81 -2.28 0.60
N GLU A 149 8.16 -2.42 1.76
CA GLU A 149 8.18 -3.60 2.63
C GLU A 149 7.56 -4.82 1.91
N GLN A 150 6.41 -4.62 1.28
CA GLN A 150 5.69 -5.60 0.46
C GLN A 150 6.48 -6.01 -0.80
N ALA A 151 7.32 -5.13 -1.35
CA ALA A 151 8.14 -5.43 -2.53
C ALA A 151 9.50 -6.11 -2.20
N ARG A 152 9.82 -6.34 -0.91
CA ARG A 152 11.10 -6.98 -0.54
C ARG A 152 11.11 -8.46 -0.95
N PRO A 153 12.27 -9.00 -1.37
CA PRO A 153 12.41 -10.44 -1.60
C PRO A 153 12.06 -11.25 -0.33
N ARG A 154 11.12 -12.19 -0.47
CA ARG A 154 10.71 -13.11 0.60
C ARG A 154 11.40 -14.45 0.44
N THR A 155 11.59 -15.14 1.56
CA THR A 155 12.18 -16.48 1.58
C THR A 155 11.10 -17.48 1.95
N GLU A 156 10.93 -18.48 1.10
CA GLU A 156 10.00 -19.56 1.35
C GLU A 156 10.52 -20.45 2.48
N VAL A 157 9.63 -20.79 3.41
CA VAL A 157 9.86 -21.71 4.52
C VAL A 157 9.02 -22.96 4.30
N LYS A 158 9.64 -24.13 4.42
CA LYS A 158 8.91 -25.40 4.39
C LYS A 158 8.18 -25.59 5.71
N ILE A 159 6.87 -25.73 5.65
CA ILE A 159 5.99 -25.95 6.80
C ILE A 159 5.17 -27.21 6.54
N ASP A 160 4.81 -27.91 7.61
CA ASP A 160 3.95 -29.09 7.54
C ASP A 160 2.61 -28.75 6.83
N PRO A 161 2.28 -29.43 5.72
CA PRO A 161 1.04 -29.24 4.98
C PRO A 161 -0.23 -29.20 5.85
N ARG A 162 -0.28 -30.00 6.92
CA ARG A 162 -1.44 -30.10 7.82
C ARG A 162 -1.71 -28.81 8.60
N ARG A 163 -0.68 -27.99 8.84
CA ARG A 163 -0.86 -26.71 9.54
C ARG A 163 -1.60 -25.69 8.68
N PHE A 164 -1.68 -25.91 7.37
CA PHE A 164 -2.30 -24.99 6.44
C PHE A 164 -3.76 -25.26 6.16
N GLU A 165 -4.28 -26.44 6.52
CA GLU A 165 -5.70 -26.76 6.43
C GLU A 165 -6.55 -25.67 7.11
N ARG A 166 -6.05 -25.08 8.20
CA ARG A 166 -6.68 -23.95 8.91
C ARG A 166 -6.86 -22.69 8.06
N CYS A 167 -5.99 -22.47 7.06
CA CYS A 167 -6.00 -21.31 6.19
C CYS A 167 -6.80 -21.56 4.90
N THR A 168 -7.09 -22.82 4.57
CA THR A 168 -7.91 -23.16 3.41
C THR A 168 -9.36 -22.72 3.64
N GLY A 169 -10.07 -22.37 2.58
CA GLY A 169 -11.46 -21.92 2.66
C GLY A 169 -11.72 -20.69 1.80
N PHE A 170 -12.86 -20.06 2.04
CA PHE A 170 -13.32 -18.91 1.27
C PHE A 170 -13.36 -17.66 2.14
N TYR A 171 -12.86 -16.57 1.59
CA TYR A 171 -12.78 -15.29 2.26
C TYR A 171 -13.37 -14.20 1.38
N ARG A 172 -14.29 -13.41 1.93
CA ARG A 172 -14.94 -12.30 1.24
C ARG A 172 -14.12 -11.04 1.41
N HIS A 173 -13.59 -10.54 0.31
CA HIS A 173 -12.93 -9.26 0.20
C HIS A 173 -13.96 -8.11 0.31
N PRO A 174 -13.61 -6.94 0.90
CA PRO A 174 -14.52 -5.79 0.99
C PRO A 174 -15.07 -5.33 -0.37
N ALA A 175 -14.25 -5.43 -1.43
CA ALA A 175 -14.67 -5.18 -2.82
C ALA A 175 -15.64 -6.23 -3.41
N GLY A 176 -16.19 -7.15 -2.60
CA GLY A 176 -17.19 -8.15 -3.02
C GLY A 176 -16.62 -9.36 -3.76
N LEU A 177 -15.30 -9.45 -3.93
CA LEU A 177 -14.61 -10.60 -4.51
C LEU A 177 -14.48 -11.73 -3.50
N ILE A 178 -14.52 -12.98 -3.99
CA ILE A 178 -14.19 -14.15 -3.18
C ILE A 178 -12.74 -14.54 -3.42
N MET A 179 -12.00 -14.68 -2.33
CA MET A 179 -10.67 -15.26 -2.26
C MET A 179 -10.80 -16.71 -1.79
N ALA A 180 -10.55 -17.66 -2.69
CA ALA A 180 -10.48 -19.08 -2.37
C ALA A 180 -9.02 -19.46 -2.09
N VAL A 181 -8.77 -19.99 -0.90
CA VAL A 181 -7.47 -20.54 -0.50
C VAL A 181 -7.60 -22.05 -0.50
N THR A 182 -6.81 -22.72 -1.35
CA THR A 182 -6.90 -24.16 -1.58
C THR A 182 -5.54 -24.83 -1.47
N GLN A 183 -5.56 -26.13 -1.19
CA GLN A 183 -4.38 -26.97 -1.12
C GLN A 183 -4.49 -28.08 -2.18
N GLU A 184 -3.44 -28.25 -2.98
CA GLU A 184 -3.30 -29.33 -3.96
C GLU A 184 -2.00 -30.09 -3.68
N GLY A 185 -2.10 -31.24 -3.02
CA GLY A 185 -0.92 -31.97 -2.54
C GLY A 185 -0.16 -31.15 -1.50
N GLU A 186 1.10 -30.83 -1.79
CA GLU A 186 1.97 -29.99 -0.94
C GLU A 186 1.96 -28.50 -1.31
N ARG A 187 1.19 -28.09 -2.34
CA ARG A 187 1.18 -26.72 -2.85
C ARG A 187 -0.10 -26.00 -2.47
N PHE A 188 0.01 -24.68 -2.28
CA PHE A 188 -1.08 -23.82 -1.83
C PHE A 188 -1.41 -22.82 -2.91
N PHE A 189 -2.70 -22.53 -3.08
CA PHE A 189 -3.17 -21.63 -4.11
C PHE A 189 -4.15 -20.61 -3.54
N LEU A 190 -4.00 -19.37 -4.01
CA LEU A 190 -4.99 -18.33 -3.89
C LEU A 190 -5.69 -18.19 -5.25
N GLN A 191 -7.01 -18.07 -5.23
CA GLN A 191 -7.79 -17.73 -6.41
C GLN A 191 -8.80 -16.64 -6.05
N LEU A 192 -8.70 -15.49 -6.71
CA LEU A 192 -9.75 -14.47 -6.68
C LEU A 192 -10.81 -14.81 -7.73
N THR A 193 -12.07 -14.46 -7.48
CA THR A 193 -13.15 -14.65 -8.48
C THR A 193 -12.77 -13.99 -9.80
N GLY A 194 -12.90 -14.73 -10.90
CA GLY A 194 -12.54 -14.25 -12.24
C GLY A 194 -11.04 -14.21 -12.55
N GLN A 195 -10.18 -14.63 -11.61
CA GLN A 195 -8.73 -14.65 -11.81
C GLN A 195 -8.20 -16.10 -11.84
N PRO A 196 -7.07 -16.35 -12.54
CA PRO A 196 -6.39 -17.63 -12.48
C PRO A 196 -5.87 -17.89 -11.06
N LYS A 197 -5.78 -19.18 -10.70
CA LYS A 197 -5.15 -19.56 -9.44
C LYS A 197 -3.66 -19.20 -9.45
N VAL A 198 -3.17 -18.65 -8.35
CA VAL A 198 -1.77 -18.30 -8.14
C VAL A 198 -1.24 -19.02 -6.92
N GLU A 199 0.01 -19.47 -6.98
CA GLU A 199 0.60 -20.23 -5.87
C GLU A 199 0.99 -19.31 -4.70
N LEU A 200 0.64 -19.75 -3.49
CA LEU A 200 1.03 -19.15 -2.22
C LEU A 200 2.26 -19.86 -1.66
N PHE A 201 3.26 -19.07 -1.27
CA PHE A 201 4.47 -19.55 -0.64
C PHE A 201 4.49 -19.12 0.82
N ALA A 202 4.77 -20.05 1.72
CA ALA A 202 4.80 -19.76 3.15
C ALA A 202 6.09 -19.03 3.54
N GLU A 203 5.97 -17.99 4.36
CA GLU A 203 7.07 -17.33 5.06
C GLU A 203 7.04 -17.70 6.56
N SER A 204 5.85 -17.94 7.10
CA SER A 204 5.60 -18.51 8.43
C SER A 204 4.27 -19.27 8.42
N GLU A 205 3.82 -19.79 9.57
CA GLU A 205 2.55 -20.53 9.66
C GLU A 205 1.31 -19.69 9.36
N SER A 206 1.41 -18.37 9.56
CA SER A 206 0.33 -17.42 9.32
C SER A 206 0.61 -16.47 8.16
N ASN A 207 1.85 -16.39 7.67
CA ASN A 207 2.27 -15.40 6.68
C ASN A 207 2.67 -16.08 5.37
N PHE A 208 2.12 -15.61 4.27
CA PHE A 208 2.35 -16.11 2.93
C PHE A 208 2.64 -14.97 1.97
N PHE A 209 3.25 -15.29 0.84
CA PHE A 209 3.50 -14.32 -0.22
C PHE A 209 3.31 -14.94 -1.60
N LEU A 210 3.06 -14.07 -2.59
CA LEU A 210 3.03 -14.42 -4.00
C LEU A 210 4.38 -14.10 -4.64
N LYS A 211 4.83 -14.93 -5.59
CA LYS A 211 6.02 -14.65 -6.41
C LYS A 211 5.69 -13.88 -7.70
N VAL A 212 4.43 -13.92 -8.13
CA VAL A 212 3.97 -13.31 -9.40
C VAL A 212 3.63 -11.83 -9.27
N VAL A 213 3.23 -11.39 -8.08
CA VAL A 213 2.92 -10.00 -7.74
C VAL A 213 3.43 -9.71 -6.32
N PRO A 214 3.81 -8.46 -6.00
CA PRO A 214 4.27 -8.08 -4.67
C PRO A 214 3.08 -7.98 -3.71
N ALA A 215 2.58 -9.13 -3.27
CA ALA A 215 1.48 -9.25 -2.32
C ALA A 215 1.77 -10.30 -1.26
N GLN A 216 1.24 -10.06 -0.06
CA GLN A 216 1.33 -10.97 1.08
C GLN A 216 -0.03 -11.23 1.68
N LEU A 217 -0.16 -12.37 2.35
CA LEU A 217 -1.35 -12.78 3.07
C LEU A 217 -0.97 -13.08 4.51
N THR A 218 -1.68 -12.48 5.45
CA THR A 218 -1.59 -12.82 6.87
C THR A 218 -2.91 -13.41 7.32
N PHE A 219 -2.91 -14.64 7.81
CA PHE A 219 -4.10 -15.29 8.36
C PHE A 219 -4.19 -14.99 9.86
N ALA A 220 -5.34 -14.48 10.31
CA ALA A 220 -5.59 -14.23 11.72
C ALA A 220 -5.76 -15.57 12.45
N ALA A 221 -4.80 -15.92 13.31
CA ALA A 221 -4.81 -17.15 14.09
C ALA A 221 -5.51 -16.92 15.44
N ILE A 222 -6.65 -17.58 15.66
CA ILE A 222 -7.22 -17.74 17.00
C ILE A 222 -7.24 -19.25 17.29
N GLY A 223 -6.19 -19.76 17.94
CA GLY A 223 -6.15 -21.14 18.46
C GLY A 223 -5.98 -22.27 17.42
N ASN A 224 -6.60 -23.42 17.69
CA ASN A 224 -6.57 -24.62 16.84
C ASN A 224 -7.59 -24.59 15.70
N ASP A 225 -8.40 -23.54 15.63
CA ASP A 225 -9.49 -23.43 14.67
C ASP A 225 -9.03 -22.83 13.34
N SER A 226 -9.90 -22.91 12.33
CA SER A 226 -9.66 -22.30 11.03
C SER A 226 -9.56 -20.77 11.16
N ALA A 227 -8.73 -20.15 10.31
CA ALA A 227 -8.53 -18.71 10.33
C ALA A 227 -9.82 -17.96 9.96
N GLU A 228 -10.31 -17.13 10.88
CA GLU A 228 -11.56 -16.34 10.73
C GLU A 228 -11.45 -15.20 9.70
N ALA A 229 -10.22 -14.76 9.42
CA ALA A 229 -9.94 -13.72 8.47
C ALA A 229 -8.57 -13.92 7.83
N LEU A 230 -8.40 -13.33 6.64
CA LEU A 230 -7.09 -13.06 6.08
C LEU A 230 -6.92 -11.56 5.81
N THR A 231 -5.71 -11.06 5.94
CA THR A 231 -5.32 -9.73 5.52
C THR A 231 -4.49 -9.84 4.25
N LEU A 232 -4.93 -9.18 3.17
CA LEU A 232 -4.16 -9.00 1.95
C LEU A 232 -3.32 -7.72 2.07
N HIS A 233 -2.00 -7.87 1.96
CA HIS A 233 -1.06 -6.76 1.96
C HIS A 233 -0.60 -6.53 0.52
N GLN A 234 -1.11 -5.48 -0.13
CA GLN A 234 -0.77 -5.20 -1.52
C GLN A 234 -0.87 -3.70 -1.83
N GLY A 235 0.05 -3.19 -2.66
CA GLY A 235 -0.02 -1.80 -3.12
C GLY A 235 0.16 -0.75 -2.02
N GLY A 236 0.68 -1.14 -0.86
CA GLY A 236 0.83 -0.29 0.33
C GLY A 236 -0.40 -0.24 1.24
N HIS A 237 -1.41 -1.03 0.93
CA HIS A 237 -2.64 -1.16 1.72
C HIS A 237 -2.74 -2.55 2.33
N ASP A 238 -3.52 -2.63 3.40
CA ASP A 238 -3.85 -3.84 4.13
C ASP A 238 -5.36 -3.99 4.10
N THR A 239 -5.85 -5.05 3.47
CA THR A 239 -7.28 -5.27 3.27
C THR A 239 -7.71 -6.57 3.93
N VAL A 240 -8.59 -6.47 4.92
CA VAL A 240 -9.08 -7.63 5.67
C VAL A 240 -10.26 -8.27 4.94
N ALA A 241 -10.12 -9.54 4.59
CA ALA A 241 -11.16 -10.38 4.03
C ALA A 241 -11.66 -11.37 5.10
N THR A 242 -12.99 -11.45 5.21
CA THR A 242 -13.68 -12.23 6.26
C THR A 242 -13.97 -13.64 5.78
N ARG A 243 -13.71 -14.66 6.59
CA ARG A 243 -14.05 -16.04 6.21
C ARG A 243 -15.56 -16.19 6.07
N ILE A 244 -15.98 -16.94 5.05
CA ILE A 244 -17.37 -17.29 4.76
C ILE A 244 -17.48 -18.79 4.52
N ASP A 245 -18.69 -19.32 4.67
CA ASP A 245 -18.95 -20.69 4.28
C ASP A 245 -18.94 -20.87 2.74
N GLU A 246 -18.78 -22.12 2.31
CA GLU A 246 -18.69 -22.46 0.90
C GLU A 246 -20.00 -22.19 0.12
N ALA A 247 -21.16 -22.31 0.76
CA ALA A 247 -22.44 -22.09 0.10
C ALA A 247 -22.61 -20.61 -0.26
N GLU A 248 -22.27 -19.71 0.65
CA GLU A 248 -22.23 -18.27 0.41
C GLU A 248 -21.19 -17.91 -0.67
N ALA A 249 -19.98 -18.48 -0.59
CA ALA A 249 -18.94 -18.25 -1.58
C ALA A 249 -19.38 -18.65 -3.01
N ARG A 250 -20.03 -19.82 -3.14
CA ARG A 250 -20.60 -20.31 -4.39
C ARG A 250 -21.75 -19.41 -4.87
N HIS A 251 -22.61 -18.96 -3.96
CA HIS A 251 -23.70 -18.05 -4.29
C HIS A 251 -23.19 -16.72 -4.86
N GLN A 252 -22.22 -16.08 -4.20
CA GLN A 252 -21.63 -14.82 -4.65
C GLN A 252 -20.91 -14.98 -5.99
N SER A 253 -20.10 -16.04 -6.13
CA SER A 253 -19.40 -16.34 -7.40
C SER A 253 -20.37 -16.60 -8.55
N LYS A 254 -21.49 -17.30 -8.29
CA LYS A 254 -22.54 -17.53 -9.29
C LYS A 254 -23.22 -16.23 -9.71
N LYS A 255 -23.60 -15.38 -8.75
CA LYS A 255 -24.21 -14.07 -9.01
C LYS A 255 -23.29 -13.19 -9.86
N LEU A 256 -21.98 -13.20 -9.59
CA LEU A 256 -21.01 -12.49 -10.42
C LEU A 256 -20.91 -13.09 -11.82
N GLY A 257 -20.82 -14.42 -11.92
CA GLY A 257 -20.80 -15.13 -13.21
C GLY A 257 -22.03 -14.84 -14.07
N GLU A 258 -23.21 -14.69 -13.46
CA GLU A 258 -24.44 -14.28 -14.14
C GLU A 258 -24.37 -12.84 -14.65
N ARG A 259 -23.85 -11.89 -13.85
CA ARG A 259 -23.62 -10.49 -14.30
C ARG A 259 -22.69 -10.45 -15.51
N VAL A 260 -21.58 -11.19 -15.46
CA VAL A 260 -20.60 -11.26 -16.54
C VAL A 260 -21.20 -11.88 -17.80
N ARG A 261 -21.84 -13.05 -17.67
CA ARG A 261 -22.45 -13.77 -18.80
C ARG A 261 -23.57 -12.98 -19.46
N ASN A 262 -24.45 -12.38 -18.66
CA ASN A 262 -25.64 -11.68 -19.14
C ASN A 262 -25.36 -10.20 -19.43
N ARG A 263 -24.14 -9.71 -19.18
CA ARG A 263 -23.73 -8.31 -19.33
C ARG A 263 -24.68 -7.36 -18.59
N VAL A 264 -24.95 -7.66 -17.32
CA VAL A 264 -25.82 -6.85 -16.47
C VAL A 264 -24.94 -6.02 -15.52
N PRO A 265 -24.89 -4.69 -15.67
CA PRO A 265 -24.13 -3.83 -14.78
C PRO A 265 -24.73 -3.83 -13.37
N HIS A 266 -23.93 -3.40 -12.39
CA HIS A 266 -24.43 -3.06 -11.08
C HIS A 266 -25.48 -1.93 -11.19
N PRO A 267 -26.63 -1.99 -10.49
CA PRO A 267 -27.73 -1.03 -10.68
C PRO A 267 -27.35 0.44 -10.47
N ARG A 268 -26.33 0.70 -9.65
CA ARG A 268 -25.86 2.07 -9.32
C ARG A 268 -24.67 2.53 -10.16
N SER A 269 -24.08 1.66 -10.97
CA SER A 269 -22.79 1.93 -11.64
C SER A 269 -22.83 3.11 -12.60
N GLU A 270 -23.83 3.18 -13.49
CA GLU A 270 -23.92 4.27 -14.46
C GLU A 270 -24.14 5.63 -13.80
N GLU A 271 -25.10 5.72 -12.87
CA GLU A 271 -25.40 6.96 -12.13
C GLU A 271 -24.19 7.43 -11.31
N THR A 272 -23.56 6.51 -10.57
CA THR A 272 -22.40 6.84 -9.73
C THR A 272 -21.20 7.25 -10.59
N LEU A 273 -20.95 6.57 -11.71
CA LEU A 273 -19.87 6.93 -12.61
C LEU A 273 -20.09 8.31 -13.24
N ARG A 274 -21.33 8.62 -13.64
CA ARG A 274 -21.70 9.95 -14.15
C ARG A 274 -21.42 11.03 -13.11
N GLU A 275 -21.89 10.82 -11.89
CA GLU A 275 -21.67 11.76 -10.77
C GLU A 275 -20.18 12.00 -10.54
N VAL A 276 -19.37 10.93 -10.48
CA VAL A 276 -17.92 11.01 -10.31
C VAL A 276 -17.27 11.83 -11.43
N LEU A 277 -17.56 11.51 -12.70
CA LEU A 277 -16.96 12.22 -13.85
C LEU A 277 -17.34 13.70 -13.87
N GLU A 278 -18.62 14.02 -13.63
CA GLU A 278 -19.11 15.40 -13.64
C GLU A 278 -18.62 16.23 -12.45
N GLN A 279 -18.45 15.63 -11.26
CA GLN A 279 -17.86 16.32 -10.12
C GLN A 279 -16.36 16.54 -10.34
N GLN A 280 -15.65 15.54 -10.88
CA GLN A 280 -14.22 15.64 -11.11
C GLN A 280 -13.85 16.71 -12.15
N GLN A 281 -14.71 16.92 -13.16
CA GLN A 281 -14.62 18.05 -14.09
C GLN A 281 -14.81 19.42 -13.45
N ARG A 282 -15.47 19.48 -12.30
CA ARG A 282 -15.65 20.71 -11.49
C ARG A 282 -14.57 20.86 -10.42
N GLY A 283 -13.56 20.00 -10.42
CA GLY A 283 -12.49 19.98 -9.42
C GLY A 283 -12.90 19.40 -8.06
N THR A 284 -14.09 18.80 -7.95
CA THR A 284 -14.60 18.19 -6.73
C THR A 284 -14.64 16.66 -6.84
N MET A 285 -14.62 15.94 -5.72
CA MET A 285 -14.76 14.48 -5.72
C MET A 285 -15.70 14.01 -4.61
N PRO A 286 -16.67 13.11 -4.89
CA PRO A 286 -17.57 12.59 -3.89
C PRO A 286 -16.89 11.47 -3.08
N PHE A 287 -15.93 11.83 -2.24
CA PHE A 287 -15.11 10.86 -1.49
C PHE A 287 -15.93 9.93 -0.58
N GLU A 288 -17.12 10.35 -0.14
CA GLU A 288 -18.05 9.50 0.63
C GLU A 288 -18.52 8.27 -0.15
N LEU A 289 -18.57 8.35 -1.49
CA LEU A 289 -18.95 7.24 -2.36
C LEU A 289 -17.83 6.22 -2.55
N LEU A 290 -16.57 6.62 -2.35
CA LEU A 290 -15.40 5.78 -2.56
C LEU A 290 -15.06 5.04 -1.27
N SER A 291 -14.51 3.84 -1.34
CA SER A 291 -13.87 3.21 -0.18
C SER A 291 -12.69 4.05 0.30
N ASP A 292 -12.28 3.89 1.56
CA ASP A 292 -11.21 4.71 2.13
C ASP A 292 -9.88 4.51 1.38
N GLU A 293 -9.60 3.26 0.97
CA GLU A 293 -8.45 2.90 0.12
C GLU A 293 -8.49 3.61 -1.24
N LEU A 294 -9.63 3.55 -1.94
CA LEU A 294 -9.76 4.18 -3.24
C LEU A 294 -9.73 5.71 -3.13
N ALA A 295 -10.29 6.26 -2.06
CA ALA A 295 -10.28 7.70 -1.81
C ALA A 295 -8.85 8.25 -1.68
N GLU A 296 -7.94 7.50 -1.04
CA GLU A 296 -6.52 7.88 -0.99
C GLU A 296 -5.86 7.91 -2.37
N ILE A 297 -6.07 6.86 -3.17
CA ILE A 297 -5.53 6.77 -4.54
C ILE A 297 -6.07 7.92 -5.40
N VAL A 298 -7.37 8.19 -5.32
CA VAL A 298 -8.02 9.25 -6.08
C VAL A 298 -7.53 10.63 -5.65
N ARG A 299 -7.32 10.89 -4.35
CA ARG A 299 -6.73 12.16 -3.88
C ARG A 299 -5.34 12.40 -4.47
N GLU A 300 -4.49 11.36 -4.51
CA GLU A 300 -3.14 11.45 -5.07
C GLU A 300 -3.16 11.79 -6.57
N GLN A 301 -4.11 11.20 -7.32
CA GLN A 301 -4.19 11.34 -8.78
C GLN A 301 -5.10 12.47 -9.25
N GLN A 302 -5.83 13.13 -8.34
CA GLN A 302 -6.87 14.11 -8.66
C GLN A 302 -6.40 15.20 -9.64
N PRO A 303 -5.23 15.85 -9.46
CA PRO A 303 -4.81 16.93 -10.37
C PRO A 303 -4.61 16.44 -11.81
N ILE A 304 -4.04 15.24 -11.97
CA ILE A 304 -3.74 14.64 -13.27
C ILE A 304 -5.03 14.27 -14.00
N VAL A 305 -5.94 13.58 -13.29
CA VAL A 305 -7.19 13.12 -13.87
C VAL A 305 -8.14 14.28 -14.16
N SER A 306 -8.21 15.29 -13.28
CA SER A 306 -9.01 16.50 -13.55
C SER A 306 -8.52 17.25 -14.79
N ALA A 307 -7.21 17.46 -14.94
CA ALA A 307 -6.65 18.10 -16.13
C ALA A 307 -6.97 17.32 -17.43
N GLU A 308 -6.90 15.99 -17.39
CA GLU A 308 -7.27 15.14 -18.52
C GLU A 308 -8.76 15.29 -18.87
N LEU A 309 -9.65 15.24 -17.87
CA LEU A 309 -11.10 15.37 -18.09
C LEU A 309 -11.50 16.77 -18.58
N GLU A 310 -10.85 17.83 -18.09
CA GLU A 310 -11.03 19.20 -18.59
C GLU A 310 -10.62 19.30 -20.07
N SER A 311 -9.50 18.69 -20.44
CA SER A 311 -9.02 18.66 -21.83
C SER A 311 -10.04 18.01 -22.79
N LYS A 312 -10.87 17.08 -22.30
CA LYS A 312 -11.90 16.40 -23.09
C LYS A 312 -13.22 17.17 -23.20
N GLY A 313 -13.46 18.18 -22.37
CA GLY A 313 -14.71 18.95 -22.37
C GLY A 313 -15.89 18.16 -21.80
N SER A 314 -17.13 18.62 -21.99
CA SER A 314 -18.30 18.04 -21.31
C SER A 314 -18.57 16.58 -21.68
N LEU A 315 -18.98 15.79 -20.69
CA LEU A 315 -19.49 14.42 -20.89
C LEU A 315 -20.78 14.46 -21.72
N GLN A 316 -20.83 13.68 -22.80
CA GLN A 316 -21.98 13.60 -23.71
C GLN A 316 -22.80 12.33 -23.47
N SER A 317 -22.15 11.19 -23.28
CA SER A 317 -22.83 9.92 -23.02
C SER A 317 -21.96 8.92 -22.28
N LEU A 318 -22.61 7.94 -21.64
CA LEU A 318 -22.00 6.76 -21.06
C LEU A 318 -22.62 5.54 -21.71
N GLY A 319 -21.80 4.75 -22.41
CA GLY A 319 -22.22 3.50 -23.04
C GLY A 319 -21.68 2.31 -22.25
N PHE A 320 -22.57 1.54 -21.61
CA PHE A 320 -22.17 0.28 -20.97
C PHE A 320 -21.59 -0.69 -22.02
N ARG A 321 -20.42 -1.27 -21.74
CA ARG A 321 -19.73 -2.19 -22.65
C ARG A 321 -19.82 -3.64 -22.17
N ARG A 322 -19.41 -3.91 -20.94
CA ARG A 322 -19.38 -5.25 -20.34
C ARG A 322 -19.15 -5.19 -18.84
N VAL A 323 -19.31 -6.33 -18.18
CA VAL A 323 -18.76 -6.57 -16.84
C VAL A 323 -17.44 -7.35 -17.00
N GLY A 324 -16.38 -6.92 -16.32
CA GLY A 324 -15.11 -7.64 -16.22
C GLY A 324 -15.26 -8.94 -15.43
N GLU A 325 -14.32 -9.87 -15.59
CA GLU A 325 -14.35 -11.14 -14.82
C GLU A 325 -14.20 -10.91 -13.31
N ASP A 326 -13.59 -9.79 -12.94
CA ASP A 326 -13.46 -9.22 -11.60
C ASP A 326 -14.72 -8.44 -11.13
N GLY A 327 -15.78 -8.40 -11.94
CA GLY A 327 -17.04 -7.74 -11.59
C GLY A 327 -17.08 -6.24 -11.74
N VAL A 328 -16.02 -5.63 -12.28
CA VAL A 328 -15.95 -4.21 -12.62
C VAL A 328 -16.83 -3.94 -13.83
N ASP A 329 -17.76 -3.00 -13.72
CA ASP A 329 -18.58 -2.57 -14.84
C ASP A 329 -17.77 -1.59 -15.70
N ILE A 330 -17.69 -1.88 -17.01
CA ILE A 330 -16.88 -1.13 -17.96
C ILE A 330 -17.81 -0.33 -18.86
N TYR A 331 -17.56 0.96 -18.91
CA TYR A 331 -18.26 1.95 -19.70
C TYR A 331 -17.31 2.61 -20.69
N GLU A 332 -17.85 3.05 -21.81
CA GLU A 332 -17.20 4.06 -22.65
C GLU A 332 -17.86 5.40 -22.39
N ALA A 333 -17.08 6.37 -21.94
CA ALA A 333 -17.48 7.75 -21.74
C ALA A 333 -17.11 8.56 -22.98
N GLN A 334 -18.12 9.12 -23.65
CA GLN A 334 -17.95 10.03 -24.78
C GLN A 334 -17.98 11.45 -24.25
N PHE A 335 -16.95 12.24 -24.59
CA PHE A 335 -16.85 13.65 -24.24
C PHE A 335 -16.90 14.50 -25.51
N ALA A 336 -17.05 15.82 -25.35
CA ALA A 336 -17.00 16.76 -26.47
C ALA A 336 -15.72 16.64 -27.33
N ARG A 337 -14.60 16.21 -26.73
CA ARG A 337 -13.30 15.98 -27.37
C ARG A 337 -12.74 14.62 -26.97
N GLY A 338 -13.14 13.58 -27.69
CA GLY A 338 -12.63 12.21 -27.54
C GLY A 338 -13.39 11.38 -26.51
N SER A 339 -12.88 10.19 -26.22
CA SER A 339 -13.51 9.23 -25.32
C SER A 339 -12.53 8.65 -24.30
N LEU A 340 -13.08 8.05 -23.24
CA LEU A 340 -12.35 7.27 -22.25
C LEU A 340 -13.08 5.94 -22.02
N GLN A 341 -12.32 4.90 -21.75
CA GLN A 341 -12.86 3.70 -21.11
C GLN A 341 -12.79 3.88 -19.59
N CYS A 342 -13.91 3.69 -18.92
CA CYS A 342 -14.01 3.82 -17.47
C CYS A 342 -14.44 2.49 -16.86
N GLY A 343 -13.80 2.09 -15.77
CA GLY A 343 -14.24 0.96 -14.97
C GLY A 343 -14.68 1.40 -13.59
N ILE A 344 -15.80 0.87 -13.12
CA ILE A 344 -16.33 1.11 -11.77
C ILE A 344 -16.74 -0.21 -11.11
N GLY A 345 -16.32 -0.43 -9.86
CA GLY A 345 -16.62 -1.64 -9.09
C GLY A 345 -17.09 -1.31 -7.67
N PHE A 346 -18.08 -2.06 -7.18
CA PHE A 346 -18.71 -1.84 -5.88
C PHE A 346 -18.33 -2.94 -4.89
N GLY A 347 -18.10 -2.54 -3.64
CA GLY A 347 -17.93 -3.46 -2.52
C GLY A 347 -19.24 -3.95 -1.93
N GLY A 348 -19.15 -4.89 -0.99
CA GLY A 348 -20.29 -5.37 -0.22
C GLY A 348 -20.92 -4.31 0.69
N ASP A 349 -20.18 -3.25 0.99
CA ASP A 349 -20.61 -2.05 1.71
C ASP A 349 -21.39 -1.04 0.83
N GLY A 350 -21.49 -1.31 -0.48
CA GLY A 350 -22.15 -0.43 -1.44
C GLY A 350 -21.35 0.83 -1.80
N ARG A 351 -20.09 0.94 -1.36
CA ARG A 351 -19.13 1.99 -1.79
C ARG A 351 -18.40 1.52 -3.05
N VAL A 352 -17.77 2.45 -3.74
CA VAL A 352 -16.93 2.19 -4.91
C VAL A 352 -15.55 1.76 -4.43
N HIS A 353 -15.15 0.52 -4.74
CA HIS A 353 -13.83 -0.03 -4.40
C HIS A 353 -12.89 -0.07 -5.60
N THR A 354 -13.41 0.16 -6.81
CA THR A 354 -12.59 0.23 -8.02
C THR A 354 -13.07 1.37 -8.90
N LEU A 355 -12.14 2.23 -9.30
CA LEU A 355 -12.37 3.27 -10.28
C LEU A 355 -11.08 3.42 -11.10
N TRP A 356 -11.19 3.35 -12.42
CA TRP A 356 -10.09 3.64 -13.33
C TRP A 356 -10.61 4.27 -14.62
N MET A 357 -9.75 5.06 -15.26
CA MET A 357 -10.02 5.72 -16.53
C MET A 357 -8.81 5.52 -17.43
N LEU A 358 -9.03 5.02 -18.63
CA LEU A 358 -8.00 4.76 -19.63
C LEU A 358 -8.40 5.43 -20.96
N PRO A 359 -7.43 5.93 -21.75
CA PRO A 359 -7.69 6.30 -23.13
C PRO A 359 -8.36 5.14 -23.88
N ALA A 360 -9.43 5.45 -24.61
CA ALA A 360 -10.20 4.47 -25.38
C ALA A 360 -9.45 3.92 -26.60
#